data_AF-A0A428YVU1-F1
#
_entry.id   AF-A0A428YVU1-F1
#
_cell.length_a   1.000
_cell.length_b   1.000
_cell.length_c   1.000
_cell.angle_alpha   90.00
_cell.angle_beta   90.00
_cell.angle_gamma   90.00
#
_symmetry.space_group_name_H-M   'P 1'
#
loop_
_entity.id
_entity.type
_entity.pdbx_description
1 polymer ?
#
loop_
_entity_poly.entity_id
_entity_poly.type
_entity_poly.pdbx_seq_one_letter_code
_entity_poly.pdbx_strand_id
1 'polypeptide(L)'
;MAVLGLAAMLLSVTAGGTFLALWRYDLLPRDPAPAMTNTAGDTGDQTGDQTGNDPGGDTGGPGPGFEDVIPQTESTTDPERAALDQLDEISRRDLAAVSPRGQYVAQLASKNPGIYDKRQTTADGSHTFQAVDILRQYQALRDDPANGGTAVVLLKSTDYGKRVLYHGEPLYVTFALGDFRDRQDVLGWCARRFPGLSGDALTNQCMVQRLRPGS
;
A
#
# COMPACT_ATOMS: atom_id res chain seq x y z
N MET A 1 25.80 -48.57 -49.13
CA MET A 1 26.49 -47.26 -49.08
C MET A 1 25.61 -46.35 -48.22
N ALA A 2 25.67 -46.40 -46.89
CA ALA A 2 26.66 -45.74 -46.02
C ALA A 2 26.72 -44.20 -46.23
N VAL A 3 26.67 -43.29 -45.25
CA VAL A 3 26.49 -43.31 -43.78
C VAL A 3 26.54 -41.82 -43.30
N LEU A 4 25.88 -41.50 -42.17
CA LEU A 4 26.17 -40.44 -41.14
C LEU A 4 25.97 -38.92 -41.36
N GLY A 5 25.31 -38.35 -40.33
CA GLY A 5 25.60 -37.06 -39.68
C GLY A 5 24.36 -36.19 -39.48
N LEU A 6 23.96 -35.69 -38.30
CA LEU A 6 24.52 -35.67 -36.94
C LEU A 6 23.40 -35.23 -35.98
N ALA A 7 23.53 -35.63 -34.71
CA ALA A 7 22.59 -35.46 -33.60
C ALA A 7 22.48 -34.03 -33.04
N ALA A 8 21.39 -33.77 -32.29
CA ALA A 8 21.30 -32.97 -31.05
C ALA A 8 19.81 -32.64 -30.77
N MET A 9 19.24 -32.60 -29.57
CA MET A 9 19.62 -32.94 -28.21
C MET A 9 18.33 -32.78 -27.38
N LEU A 10 18.04 -33.69 -26.45
CA LEU A 10 16.95 -33.53 -25.47
C LEU A 10 17.18 -32.31 -24.58
N LEU A 11 16.12 -31.56 -24.27
CA LEU A 11 16.06 -30.71 -23.08
C LEU A 11 14.70 -30.89 -22.39
N SER A 12 14.76 -31.61 -21.27
CA SER A 12 13.69 -31.89 -20.33
C SER A 12 13.24 -30.60 -19.64
N VAL A 13 11.97 -30.21 -19.77
CA VAL A 13 11.39 -29.15 -18.92
C VAL A 13 10.72 -29.80 -17.71
N THR A 14 11.52 -30.08 -16.69
CA THR A 14 11.05 -30.36 -15.33
C THR A 14 11.34 -29.15 -14.45
N ALA A 15 10.32 -28.34 -14.17
CA ALA A 15 10.26 -27.45 -13.00
C ALA A 15 8.84 -26.87 -12.83
N GLY A 16 7.84 -27.74 -12.76
CA GLY A 16 6.53 -27.37 -12.22
C GLY A 16 6.58 -27.41 -10.70
N GLY A 17 6.54 -26.25 -10.04
CA GLY A 17 6.12 -26.16 -8.64
C GLY A 17 7.13 -25.66 -7.62
N THR A 18 7.67 -24.46 -7.77
CA THR A 18 8.32 -23.71 -6.65
C THR A 18 8.33 -22.19 -6.88
N PHE A 19 7.29 -21.60 -7.47
CA PHE A 19 7.28 -20.15 -7.78
C PHE A 19 6.65 -19.24 -6.70
N LEU A 20 6.41 -19.75 -5.49
CA LEU A 20 5.79 -18.98 -4.38
C LEU A 20 6.78 -18.52 -3.29
N ALA A 21 8.10 -18.68 -3.46
CA ALA A 21 9.04 -18.50 -2.34
C ALA A 21 10.23 -17.53 -2.58
N LEU A 22 10.35 -16.87 -3.74
CA LEU A 22 11.58 -16.10 -4.07
C LEU A 22 11.42 -14.59 -4.33
N TRP A 23 10.29 -13.97 -4.02
CA TRP A 23 10.19 -12.49 -3.98
C TRP A 23 10.70 -11.88 -2.65
N ARG A 24 11.35 -12.68 -1.81
CA ARG A 24 11.86 -12.31 -0.48
C ARG A 24 13.13 -11.44 -0.48
N TYR A 25 13.64 -10.99 -1.63
CA TYR A 25 15.01 -10.44 -1.68
C TYR A 25 15.18 -8.93 -1.86
N ASP A 26 14.11 -8.12 -2.01
CA ASP A 26 14.29 -6.66 -2.18
C ASP A 26 13.48 -5.75 -1.27
N LEU A 27 12.71 -6.31 -0.33
CA LEU A 27 12.14 -5.59 0.80
C LEU A 27 13.14 -5.65 1.96
N LEU A 28 14.26 -4.93 1.84
CA LEU A 28 15.26 -4.87 2.91
C LEU A 28 14.71 -4.03 4.06
N PRO A 29 14.72 -4.54 5.31
CA PRO A 29 14.52 -3.70 6.49
C PRO A 29 15.66 -2.67 6.57
N ARG A 30 15.33 -1.41 6.84
CA ARG A 30 16.21 -0.55 7.64
C ARG A 30 15.63 -0.49 9.04
N ASP A 31 16.53 -0.49 10.01
CA ASP A 31 16.21 -0.14 11.39
C ASP A 31 15.47 1.21 11.43
N PRO A 32 14.53 1.40 12.37
CA PRO A 32 13.92 2.71 12.58
C PRO A 32 15.04 3.73 12.80
N ALA A 33 14.99 4.85 12.07
CA ALA A 33 15.93 5.94 12.24
C ALA A 33 16.00 6.34 13.72
N PRO A 34 17.20 6.56 14.30
CA PRO A 34 17.29 7.06 15.67
C PRO A 34 16.56 8.40 15.75
N ALA A 35 15.74 8.56 16.79
CA ALA A 35 15.12 9.82 17.12
C ALA A 35 16.21 10.89 17.21
N MET A 36 16.15 11.90 16.34
CA MET A 36 16.94 13.11 16.52
C MET A 36 16.36 13.83 17.73
N THR A 37 17.01 13.64 18.87
CA THR A 37 16.86 14.51 20.03
C THR A 37 17.34 15.90 19.64
N ASN A 38 16.38 16.80 19.35
CA ASN A 38 16.67 18.22 19.33
C ASN A 38 16.98 18.67 20.75
N THR A 39 18.28 18.73 21.06
CA THR A 39 18.85 19.54 22.13
C THR A 39 18.52 21.01 21.83
N ALA A 40 17.40 21.48 22.37
CA ALA A 40 17.22 22.90 22.63
C ALA A 40 17.75 23.15 24.04
N GLY A 41 18.96 23.73 24.11
CA GLY A 41 19.41 24.37 25.34
C GLY A 41 18.55 25.61 25.57
N ASP A 42 17.98 25.72 26.75
CA ASP A 42 17.62 27.03 27.29
C ASP A 42 17.90 27.02 28.79
N THR A 43 18.88 27.84 29.17
CA THR A 43 19.26 28.13 30.53
C THR A 43 18.39 29.29 30.98
N GLY A 44 17.35 29.00 31.76
CA GLY A 44 16.43 30.00 32.30
C GLY A 44 15.98 29.63 33.70
N ASP A 45 16.83 29.99 34.67
CA ASP A 45 16.53 30.08 36.10
C ASP A 45 15.36 31.04 36.34
N GLN A 46 14.25 30.56 36.94
CA GLN A 46 13.44 31.35 37.87
C GLN A 46 12.77 30.45 38.92
N THR A 47 13.38 30.51 40.11
CA THR A 47 12.85 30.10 41.40
C THR A 47 11.57 30.90 41.71
N GLY A 48 10.54 30.21 42.22
CA GLY A 48 9.20 30.74 42.35
C GLY A 48 8.95 31.68 43.54
N ASP A 49 7.75 32.27 43.54
CA ASP A 49 6.95 32.44 44.74
C ASP A 49 5.47 32.60 44.35
N GLN A 50 4.60 31.78 44.95
CA GLN A 50 3.15 31.97 44.99
C GLN A 50 2.83 32.34 46.42
N THR A 51 2.20 33.50 46.65
CA THR A 51 1.08 33.68 47.60
C THR A 51 0.69 35.16 47.70
N GLY A 52 -0.59 35.47 47.55
CA GLY A 52 -1.12 36.81 47.82
C GLY A 52 -2.52 37.02 47.28
N ASN A 53 -3.53 36.75 48.11
CA ASN A 53 -4.96 36.92 47.83
C ASN A 53 -5.38 38.41 47.62
N ASP A 54 -6.39 38.59 46.77
CA ASP A 54 -7.29 39.76 46.55
C ASP A 54 -8.01 40.23 47.86
N PRO A 55 -8.77 41.37 47.95
CA PRO A 55 -9.53 42.05 46.86
C PRO A 55 -9.62 43.61 46.84
N GLY A 56 -9.99 44.15 45.66
CA GLY A 56 -11.07 45.14 45.54
C GLY A 56 -10.73 46.56 45.02
N GLY A 57 -11.41 46.99 43.95
CA GLY A 57 -11.46 48.41 43.53
C GLY A 57 -12.02 48.67 42.12
N ASP A 58 -13.33 48.94 42.07
CA ASP A 58 -14.24 49.22 40.95
C ASP A 58 -13.87 50.43 40.04
N THR A 59 -14.19 50.37 38.73
CA THR A 59 -15.06 51.33 37.98
C THR A 59 -14.87 51.30 36.43
N GLY A 60 -15.96 50.98 35.70
CA GLY A 60 -16.40 51.78 34.55
C GLY A 60 -16.18 51.27 33.11
N GLY A 61 -17.23 50.77 32.46
CA GLY A 61 -17.42 50.87 31.00
C GLY A 61 -18.29 49.77 30.35
N PRO A 62 -19.45 50.08 29.73
CA PRO A 62 -20.17 49.12 28.90
C PRO A 62 -19.54 49.05 27.51
N GLY A 63 -18.65 48.07 27.29
CA GLY A 63 -18.22 47.70 25.94
C GLY A 63 -19.27 46.80 25.26
N PRO A 64 -19.50 46.91 23.94
CA PRO A 64 -20.36 45.97 23.24
C PRO A 64 -19.75 44.57 23.37
N GLY A 65 -20.50 43.65 23.96
CA GLY A 65 -20.07 42.28 24.18
C GLY A 65 -19.69 41.64 22.86
N PHE A 66 -18.41 41.30 22.73
CA PHE A 66 -17.94 40.35 21.74
C PHE A 66 -18.65 39.03 22.04
N GLU A 67 -19.50 38.58 21.12
CA GLU A 67 -19.96 37.19 21.12
C GLU A 67 -18.74 36.30 21.21
N ASP A 68 -18.75 35.47 22.25
CA ASP A 68 -17.74 34.47 22.56
C ASP A 68 -17.74 33.45 21.41
N VAL A 69 -16.95 33.72 20.36
CA VAL A 69 -16.65 32.74 19.32
C VAL A 69 -15.73 31.73 19.97
N ILE A 70 -16.33 30.72 20.62
CA ILE A 70 -15.61 29.52 21.03
C ILE A 70 -14.92 29.01 19.76
N PRO A 71 -13.58 28.91 19.71
CA PRO A 71 -12.92 28.30 18.58
C PRO A 71 -13.43 26.87 18.51
N GLN A 72 -14.25 26.58 17.50
CA GLN A 72 -14.56 25.22 17.12
C GLN A 72 -13.21 24.58 16.79
N THR A 73 -12.68 23.80 17.72
CA THR A 73 -11.60 22.86 17.43
C THR A 73 -12.16 21.87 16.43
N GLU A 74 -12.06 22.22 15.14
CA GLU A 74 -12.21 21.26 14.07
C GLU A 74 -11.24 20.12 14.37
N SER A 75 -11.80 18.95 14.69
CA SER A 75 -11.05 17.72 14.85
C SER A 75 -10.45 17.37 13.49
N THR A 76 -9.25 17.86 13.21
CA THR A 76 -8.47 17.44 12.05
C THR A 76 -8.17 15.95 12.22
N THR A 77 -8.90 15.09 11.52
CA THR A 77 -8.63 13.65 11.48
C THR A 77 -7.22 13.44 10.91
N ASP A 78 -6.41 12.63 11.60
CA ASP A 78 -5.09 12.21 11.11
C ASP A 78 -5.25 11.58 9.70
N PRO A 79 -4.58 12.14 8.67
CA PRO A 79 -4.74 11.67 7.30
C PRO A 79 -4.30 10.21 7.11
N GLU A 80 -3.31 9.72 7.86
CA GLU A 80 -2.86 8.33 7.76
C GLU A 80 -3.93 7.39 8.31
N ARG A 81 -4.51 7.72 9.47
CA ARG A 81 -5.62 6.97 10.04
C ARG A 81 -6.83 6.95 9.10
N ALA A 82 -7.20 8.10 8.55
CA ALA A 82 -8.31 8.20 7.61
C ALA A 82 -8.08 7.34 6.35
N ALA A 83 -6.86 7.35 5.80
CA ALA A 83 -6.51 6.52 4.66
C ALA A 83 -6.57 5.02 4.97
N LEU A 84 -6.11 4.61 6.17
CA LEU A 84 -6.24 3.22 6.62
C LEU A 84 -7.70 2.78 6.73
N ASP A 85 -8.55 3.58 7.36
CA ASP A 85 -9.97 3.28 7.50
C ASP A 85 -10.65 3.17 6.12
N GLN A 86 -10.24 4.01 5.16
CA GLN A 86 -10.74 3.95 3.79
C GLN A 86 -10.25 2.71 3.03
N LEU A 87 -8.97 2.34 3.15
CA LEU A 87 -8.43 1.10 2.55
C LEU A 87 -9.16 -0.13 3.09
N ASP A 88 -9.45 -0.16 4.39
CA ASP A 88 -10.20 -1.22 5.05
C ASP A 88 -11.64 -1.34 4.54
N GLU A 89 -12.33 -0.21 4.40
CA GLU A 89 -13.69 -0.20 3.87
C GLU A 89 -13.73 -0.65 2.40
N ILE A 90 -12.81 -0.14 1.57
CA ILE A 90 -12.67 -0.58 0.19
C ILE A 90 -12.43 -2.08 0.12
N SER A 91 -11.50 -2.61 0.92
CA SER A 91 -11.17 -4.04 0.91
C SER A 91 -12.36 -4.92 1.29
N ARG A 92 -13.13 -4.54 2.31
CA ARG A 92 -14.34 -5.29 2.71
C ARG A 92 -15.39 -5.31 1.60
N ARG A 93 -15.66 -4.14 1.01
CA ARG A 93 -16.65 -4.00 -0.07
C ARG A 93 -16.22 -4.79 -1.31
N ASP A 94 -14.97 -4.66 -1.71
CA ASP A 94 -14.43 -5.32 -2.90
C ASP A 94 -14.36 -6.85 -2.70
N LEU A 95 -14.03 -7.34 -1.50
CA LEU A 95 -14.07 -8.75 -1.16
C LEU A 95 -15.47 -9.35 -1.36
N ALA A 96 -16.51 -8.65 -0.90
CA ALA A 96 -17.90 -9.09 -1.07
C ALA A 96 -18.30 -9.20 -2.55
N ALA A 97 -17.83 -8.28 -3.40
CA ALA A 97 -18.14 -8.26 -4.83
C ALA A 97 -17.43 -9.37 -5.62
N VAL A 98 -16.18 -9.70 -5.27
CA VAL A 98 -15.32 -10.57 -6.10
C VAL A 98 -15.39 -12.04 -5.72
N SER A 99 -15.54 -12.34 -4.42
CA SER A 99 -15.58 -13.71 -3.86
C SER A 99 -14.52 -14.66 -4.49
N PRO A 100 -13.35 -14.85 -3.86
CA PRO A 100 -12.29 -15.76 -4.33
C PRO A 100 -12.79 -17.19 -4.64
N ARG A 101 -12.63 -17.65 -5.89
CA ARG A 101 -13.08 -18.97 -6.39
C ARG A 101 -12.01 -19.72 -7.19
N GLY A 102 -10.79 -19.20 -7.24
CA GLY A 102 -9.67 -19.75 -8.00
C GLY A 102 -9.55 -19.23 -9.43
N GLN A 103 -10.16 -18.08 -9.72
CA GLN A 103 -9.99 -17.35 -10.97
C GLN A 103 -8.57 -16.78 -11.11
N TYR A 104 -8.12 -16.62 -12.36
CA TYR A 104 -6.88 -15.93 -12.67
C TYR A 104 -7.08 -14.41 -12.62
N VAL A 105 -6.12 -13.70 -12.05
CA VAL A 105 -6.14 -12.24 -11.87
C VAL A 105 -4.74 -11.67 -12.10
N ALA A 106 -4.66 -10.40 -12.48
CA ALA A 106 -3.41 -9.65 -12.51
C ALA A 106 -3.20 -8.96 -11.16
N GLN A 107 -2.11 -9.24 -10.44
CA GLN A 107 -1.74 -8.47 -9.25
C GLN A 107 -0.88 -7.29 -9.67
N LEU A 108 -1.32 -6.08 -9.32
CA LEU A 108 -0.72 -4.80 -9.74
C LEU A 108 0.13 -4.15 -8.65
N ALA A 109 -0.25 -4.34 -7.39
CA ALA A 109 0.45 -3.80 -6.24
C ALA A 109 0.20 -4.66 -5.00
N SER A 110 1.13 -4.60 -4.04
CA SER A 110 1.03 -5.30 -2.75
C SER A 110 1.83 -4.53 -1.71
N LYS A 111 1.15 -3.82 -0.80
CA LYS A 111 1.77 -2.87 0.15
C LYS A 111 1.07 -2.91 1.51
N ASN A 112 1.80 -2.64 2.59
CA ASN A 112 1.25 -2.22 3.88
C ASN A 112 1.97 -0.93 4.33
N PRO A 113 1.37 -0.11 5.22
CA PRO A 113 2.02 1.11 5.68
C PRO A 113 3.43 0.84 6.24
N GLY A 114 4.39 1.69 5.87
CA GLY A 114 5.80 1.55 6.22
C GLY A 114 6.61 0.59 5.35
N ILE A 115 6.01 -0.05 4.33
CA ILE A 115 6.75 -0.93 3.42
C ILE A 115 7.70 -0.12 2.54
N TYR A 116 8.96 -0.57 2.46
CA TYR A 116 9.95 -0.03 1.56
C TYR A 116 9.99 -0.82 0.24
N ASP A 117 9.82 -0.15 -0.89
CA ASP A 117 10.01 -0.72 -2.23
C ASP A 117 10.99 0.11 -3.05
N LYS A 118 12.21 -0.41 -3.23
CA LYS A 118 13.25 0.27 -4.01
C LYS A 118 12.91 0.49 -5.50
N ARG A 119 11.91 -0.23 -6.04
CA ARG A 119 11.55 -0.20 -7.45
C ARG A 119 10.41 0.77 -7.74
N GLN A 120 9.77 1.31 -6.71
CA GLN A 120 8.65 2.25 -6.86
C GLN A 120 8.84 3.44 -5.93
N THR A 121 8.37 4.60 -6.36
CA THR A 121 8.50 5.85 -5.61
C THR A 121 7.10 6.38 -5.33
N THR A 122 6.88 6.88 -4.12
CA THR A 122 5.69 7.64 -3.73
C THR A 122 5.69 9.02 -4.38
N ALA A 123 4.58 9.74 -4.25
CA ALA A 123 4.42 11.06 -4.90
C ALA A 123 5.40 12.12 -4.38
N ASP A 124 5.88 11.97 -3.15
CA ASP A 124 6.88 12.83 -2.51
C ASP A 124 8.33 12.38 -2.75
N GLY A 125 8.54 11.31 -3.52
CA GLY A 125 9.88 10.81 -3.86
C GLY A 125 10.47 9.82 -2.86
N SER A 126 9.70 9.37 -1.86
CA SER A 126 10.09 8.29 -0.95
C SER A 126 9.96 6.90 -1.59
N HIS A 127 10.69 5.92 -1.07
CA HIS A 127 10.49 4.50 -1.39
C HIS A 127 9.67 3.77 -0.32
N THR A 128 9.35 4.45 0.77
CA THR A 128 8.51 3.94 1.85
C THR A 128 7.09 4.41 1.65
N PHE A 129 6.16 3.47 1.53
CA PHE A 129 4.75 3.75 1.27
C PHE A 129 4.00 3.86 2.60
N GLN A 130 3.35 5.00 2.83
CA GLN A 130 2.40 5.18 3.93
C GLN A 130 0.96 4.89 3.47
N ALA A 131 -0.02 4.93 4.38
CA ALA A 131 -1.39 4.57 4.05
C ALA A 131 -1.99 5.51 2.99
N VAL A 132 -1.70 6.81 3.09
CA VAL A 132 -2.11 7.79 2.08
C VAL A 132 -1.56 7.47 0.69
N ASP A 133 -0.32 7.00 0.60
CA ASP A 133 0.31 6.65 -0.67
C ASP A 133 -0.27 5.38 -1.26
N ILE A 134 -0.54 4.37 -0.41
CA ILE A 134 -1.18 3.12 -0.82
C ILE A 134 -2.58 3.39 -1.37
N LEU A 135 -3.36 4.24 -0.67
CA LEU A 135 -4.69 4.65 -1.12
C LEU A 135 -4.63 5.39 -2.45
N ARG A 136 -3.73 6.37 -2.59
CA ARG A 136 -3.53 7.11 -3.84
C ARG A 136 -3.10 6.19 -4.97
N GLN A 137 -2.17 5.26 -4.72
CA GLN A 137 -1.73 4.28 -5.72
C GLN A 137 -2.88 3.39 -6.16
N TYR A 138 -3.69 2.88 -5.24
CA TYR A 138 -4.88 2.10 -5.57
C TYR A 138 -5.86 2.90 -6.43
N GLN A 139 -6.17 4.14 -6.05
CA GLN A 139 -7.07 5.02 -6.80
C GLN A 139 -6.54 5.27 -8.21
N ALA A 140 -5.25 5.62 -8.35
CA ALA A 140 -4.61 5.81 -9.64
C ALA A 140 -4.67 4.53 -10.50
N LEU A 141 -4.39 3.36 -9.90
CA LEU A 141 -4.50 2.08 -10.61
C LEU A 141 -5.94 1.76 -10.99
N ARG A 142 -6.93 2.11 -10.16
CA ARG A 142 -8.35 1.84 -10.40
C ARG A 142 -8.92 2.70 -11.53
N ASP A 143 -8.56 3.98 -11.52
CA ASP A 143 -9.11 4.98 -12.43
C ASP A 143 -8.32 5.10 -13.75
N ASP A 144 -7.24 4.32 -13.91
CA ASP A 144 -6.41 4.34 -15.13
C ASP A 144 -7.20 3.81 -16.35
N PRO A 145 -7.40 4.62 -17.41
CA PRO A 145 -8.12 4.21 -18.60
C PRO A 145 -7.47 3.03 -19.35
N ALA A 146 -6.17 2.78 -19.14
CA ALA A 146 -5.48 1.64 -19.73
C ALA A 146 -5.95 0.29 -19.17
N ASN A 147 -6.77 0.27 -18.12
CA ASN A 147 -7.45 -0.93 -17.66
C ASN A 147 -8.54 -1.40 -18.65
N GLY A 148 -9.07 -0.51 -19.49
CA GLY A 148 -10.18 -0.81 -20.40
C GLY A 148 -11.40 -1.31 -19.63
N GLY A 149 -11.90 -2.50 -19.99
CA GLY A 149 -13.04 -3.14 -19.32
C GLY A 149 -12.68 -3.98 -18.09
N THR A 150 -11.42 -3.99 -17.65
CA THR A 150 -10.96 -4.78 -16.50
C THR A 150 -11.25 -4.03 -15.20
N ALA A 151 -11.97 -4.66 -14.27
CA ALA A 151 -12.24 -4.07 -12.96
C ALA A 151 -11.01 -4.16 -12.06
N VAL A 152 -10.70 -3.10 -11.31
CA VAL A 152 -9.59 -3.09 -10.35
C VAL A 152 -10.13 -3.07 -8.93
N VAL A 153 -9.64 -3.99 -8.09
CA VAL A 153 -10.12 -4.22 -6.74
C VAL A 153 -8.99 -4.26 -5.74
N LEU A 154 -9.30 -3.99 -4.48
CA LEU A 154 -8.36 -4.10 -3.36
C LEU A 154 -8.80 -5.24 -2.44
N LEU A 155 -7.87 -6.11 -2.03
CA LEU A 155 -8.10 -7.14 -1.03
C LEU A 155 -6.95 -7.15 -0.02
N LYS A 156 -7.18 -7.63 1.20
CA LYS A 156 -6.09 -7.95 2.12
C LYS A 156 -5.49 -9.31 1.77
N SER A 157 -4.19 -9.47 1.96
CA SER A 157 -3.48 -10.75 1.78
C SER A 157 -3.97 -11.88 2.69
N THR A 158 -4.80 -11.55 3.69
CA THR A 158 -5.51 -12.47 4.59
C THR A 158 -6.88 -12.89 4.09
N ASP A 159 -7.39 -12.32 3.00
CA ASP A 159 -8.75 -12.57 2.52
C ASP A 159 -8.84 -13.75 1.54
N TYR A 160 -7.70 -14.27 1.08
CA TYR A 160 -7.61 -15.30 0.05
C TYR A 160 -6.40 -16.22 0.25
N GLY A 161 -6.44 -17.39 -0.40
CA GLY A 161 -5.35 -18.36 -0.41
C GLY A 161 -4.83 -18.70 0.99
N LYS A 162 -3.50 -18.70 1.15
CA LYS A 162 -2.80 -19.11 2.39
C LYS A 162 -2.80 -18.06 3.51
N ARG A 163 -3.49 -16.92 3.34
CA ARG A 163 -3.60 -15.84 4.33
C ARG A 163 -2.24 -15.38 4.88
N VAL A 164 -1.55 -14.53 4.12
CA VAL A 164 -0.18 -14.11 4.45
C VAL A 164 -0.17 -12.80 5.23
N LEU A 165 0.70 -12.71 6.23
CA LEU A 165 1.07 -11.46 6.92
C LEU A 165 2.52 -11.08 6.54
N TYR A 166 2.80 -9.79 6.53
CA TYR A 166 4.13 -9.21 6.37
C TYR A 166 4.42 -8.34 7.60
N HIS A 167 5.44 -8.70 8.38
CA HIS A 167 5.75 -8.07 9.68
C HIS A 167 4.55 -7.99 10.64
N GLY A 168 3.71 -9.03 10.67
CA GLY A 168 2.54 -9.10 11.55
C GLY A 168 1.27 -8.46 10.99
N GLU A 169 1.36 -7.73 9.87
CA GLU A 169 0.24 -7.01 9.28
C GLU A 169 -0.16 -7.57 7.91
N PRO A 170 -1.45 -7.52 7.51
CA PRO A 170 -1.85 -7.86 6.16
C PRO A 170 -1.35 -6.83 5.15
N LEU A 171 -1.06 -7.28 3.93
CA LEU A 171 -0.81 -6.41 2.78
C LEU A 171 -2.14 -6.05 2.14
N TYR A 172 -2.31 -4.80 1.72
CA TYR A 172 -3.30 -4.37 0.75
C TYR A 172 -2.79 -4.72 -0.65
N VAL A 173 -3.54 -5.55 -1.36
CA VAL A 173 -3.16 -6.11 -2.65
C VAL A 173 -4.16 -5.68 -3.70
N THR A 174 -3.66 -4.97 -4.73
CA THR A 174 -4.48 -4.47 -5.83
C THR A 174 -4.49 -5.50 -6.96
N PHE A 175 -5.70 -5.90 -7.39
CA PHE A 175 -5.89 -6.86 -8.47
C PHE A 175 -6.70 -6.26 -9.62
N ALA A 176 -6.35 -6.64 -10.84
CA ALA A 176 -7.17 -6.47 -12.04
C ALA A 176 -7.92 -7.78 -12.33
N LEU A 177 -9.24 -7.65 -12.54
CA LEU A 177 -10.21 -8.70 -12.80
C LEU A 177 -10.75 -8.56 -14.22
N GLY A 178 -10.39 -9.49 -15.08
CA GLY A 178 -10.87 -9.57 -16.45
C GLY A 178 -11.43 -10.96 -16.77
N ASP A 179 -11.84 -11.17 -18.03
CA ASP A 179 -12.15 -12.50 -18.56
C ASP A 179 -10.86 -13.28 -18.83
N PHE A 180 -10.11 -13.57 -17.76
CA PHE A 180 -8.87 -14.32 -17.81
C PHE A 180 -9.16 -15.80 -17.59
N ARG A 181 -9.09 -16.58 -18.67
CA ARG A 181 -9.38 -18.02 -18.65
C ARG A 181 -8.20 -18.80 -18.10
N ASP A 182 -7.01 -18.30 -18.36
CA ASP A 182 -5.77 -18.92 -17.95
C ASP A 182 -4.67 -17.92 -17.60
N ARG A 183 -3.49 -18.47 -17.26
CA ARG A 183 -2.29 -17.69 -16.95
C ARG A 183 -1.82 -16.86 -18.14
N GLN A 184 -1.98 -17.34 -19.36
CA GLN A 184 -1.49 -16.67 -20.57
C GLN A 184 -2.32 -15.43 -20.87
N ASP A 185 -3.64 -15.47 -20.62
CA ASP A 185 -4.51 -14.31 -20.75
C ASP A 185 -4.05 -13.15 -19.84
N VAL A 186 -3.70 -13.47 -18.59
CA VAL A 186 -3.20 -12.47 -17.63
C VAL A 186 -1.86 -11.90 -18.10
N LEU A 187 -0.93 -12.73 -18.54
CA LEU A 187 0.36 -12.25 -19.07
C LEU A 187 0.18 -11.35 -20.30
N GLY A 188 -0.69 -11.74 -21.22
CA GLY A 188 -1.02 -10.95 -22.40
C GLY A 188 -1.63 -9.61 -22.03
N TRP A 189 -2.50 -9.57 -21.01
CA TRP A 189 -3.06 -8.34 -20.48
C TRP A 189 -1.97 -7.47 -19.82
N CYS A 190 -1.12 -8.03 -18.96
CA CYS A 190 0.00 -7.32 -18.35
C CYS A 190 0.92 -6.67 -19.39
N ALA A 191 1.30 -7.41 -20.44
CA ALA A 191 2.16 -6.90 -21.50
C ALA A 191 1.52 -5.75 -22.28
N ARG A 192 0.20 -5.80 -22.54
CA ARG A 192 -0.54 -4.69 -23.18
C ARG A 192 -0.68 -3.48 -22.26
N ARG A 193 -0.90 -3.71 -20.97
CA ARG A 193 -1.05 -2.66 -19.96
C ARG A 193 0.25 -1.89 -19.73
N PHE A 194 1.39 -2.56 -19.88
CA PHE A 194 2.73 -2.01 -19.67
C PHE A 194 3.64 -2.28 -20.88
N PRO A 195 3.38 -1.65 -22.04
CA PRO A 195 4.02 -2.01 -23.32
C PRO A 195 5.53 -1.73 -23.38
N GLY A 196 6.06 -0.96 -22.43
CA GLY A 196 7.50 -0.68 -22.29
C GLY A 196 8.25 -1.59 -21.32
N LEU A 197 7.55 -2.52 -20.65
CA LEU A 197 8.13 -3.40 -19.64
C LEU A 197 8.18 -4.85 -20.14
N SER A 198 9.24 -5.56 -19.77
CA SER A 198 9.40 -6.99 -20.03
C SER A 198 10.17 -7.67 -18.89
N GLY A 199 10.18 -9.01 -18.89
CA GLY A 199 10.91 -9.81 -17.90
C GLY A 199 10.57 -9.43 -16.45
N ASP A 200 11.62 -9.23 -15.64
CA ASP A 200 11.48 -8.89 -14.23
C ASP A 200 10.83 -7.52 -14.03
N ALA A 201 11.09 -6.56 -14.92
CA ALA A 201 10.49 -5.22 -14.84
C ALA A 201 8.97 -5.29 -14.98
N LEU A 202 8.47 -6.11 -15.92
CA LEU A 202 7.03 -6.35 -16.04
C LEU A 202 6.48 -7.09 -14.83
N THR A 203 7.20 -8.11 -14.34
CA THR A 203 6.72 -8.92 -13.21
C THR A 203 6.65 -8.12 -11.90
N ASN A 204 7.48 -7.08 -11.73
CA ASN A 204 7.38 -6.14 -10.61
C ASN A 204 6.10 -5.32 -10.62
N GLN A 205 5.56 -5.08 -11.82
CA GLN A 205 4.43 -4.19 -12.03
C GLN A 205 3.12 -4.94 -12.21
N CYS A 206 3.18 -6.16 -12.74
CA CYS A 206 2.02 -6.97 -13.06
C CYS A 206 2.40 -8.45 -13.06
N MET A 207 1.84 -9.19 -12.10
CA MET A 207 2.09 -10.63 -11.98
C MET A 207 0.80 -11.44 -12.03
N VAL A 208 0.91 -12.67 -12.52
CA VAL A 208 -0.23 -13.59 -12.51
C VAL A 208 -0.45 -14.12 -11.11
N GLN A 209 -1.68 -14.01 -10.63
CA GLN A 209 -2.12 -14.62 -9.38
C GLN A 209 -3.36 -15.49 -9.63
N ARG A 210 -3.54 -16.52 -8.78
CA ARG A 210 -4.78 -17.30 -8.73
C ARG A 210 -5.50 -17.04 -7.42
N LEU A 211 -6.65 -16.38 -7.48
CA LEU A 211 -7.39 -15.90 -6.32
C LEU A 211 -8.25 -17.02 -5.72
N ARG A 212 -7.61 -17.92 -4.95
CA ARG A 212 -8.27 -19.07 -4.30
C ARG A 212 -9.02 -18.64 -3.02
N PRO A 213 -10.06 -19.38 -2.61
CA PRO A 213 -10.63 -19.22 -1.27
C PRO A 213 -9.57 -19.25 -0.18
N GLY A 214 -9.82 -18.54 0.92
CA GLY A 214 -8.97 -18.61 2.12
C GLY A 214 -8.97 -20.02 2.71
N SER A 215 -7.79 -20.52 3.07
CA SER A 215 -7.56 -21.81 3.72
C SER A 215 -6.85 -21.65 5.05
#